data_AF-A0A7C7XB70-F1
#
_entry.id   AF-A0A7C7XB70-F1
#
_cell.length_a   1.000
_cell.length_b   1.000
_cell.length_c   1.000
_cell.angle_alpha   90.00
_cell.angle_beta   90.00
_cell.angle_gamma   90.00
#
_symmetry.space_group_name_H-M   'P 1'
#
loop_
_entity.id
_entity.type
_entity.pdbx_description
1 polymer ?
#
loop_
_entity_poly.entity_id
_entity_poly.type
_entity_poly.pdbx_seq_one_letter_code
_entity_poly.pdbx_strand_id
1 'polypeptide(L)'
;MIFGIGKKKKVSSGLSFKRRVESFWDWYATNSRHFLEKIDSGAIDDIVPEIEQNTSEWLVGLSWVFGPGTEDGHSFTITGEGDLSRQFLAEQCRLMSPSLPGWTFYGSRQASSSDSVCNMAISLGDADIDAESIRVVPAVDVEAERVDLSFWHPRLADMPEDQRWQIVFIFLDEALGEFGTQLTVGGLDFRDCDDDEAAISLADLAEYVDAVCAKNEWTKDSPFSTFSVYQTENTSGRFPRGDTMVGTTCHTSLVLDFLNNEGPLDDDPLEGTGAEFIYLKIDASLFPEGKQVDVRGDAEDTLNAQLTEHHAGRTIGGAMGVDNVYIDLLLLDGDRSRQIVDAVMTAMGWQAQYEICSFSKE
;
A
#
# COMPACT_ATOMS: atom_id res chain seq x y z
N MET A 1 -15.15 13.09 -6.88
CA MET A 1 -14.11 13.09 -5.82
C MET A 1 -13.13 14.23 -6.07
N ILE A 2 -12.48 14.73 -5.00
CA ILE A 2 -11.38 15.71 -5.11
C ILE A 2 -10.11 15.07 -4.55
N PHE A 3 -9.00 15.27 -5.25
CA PHE A 3 -7.71 14.64 -4.96
C PHE A 3 -6.62 15.70 -4.79
N GLY A 4 -5.66 15.41 -3.91
CA GLY A 4 -4.41 16.17 -3.78
C GLY A 4 -3.21 15.24 -3.72
N ILE A 5 -2.11 15.63 -4.38
CA ILE A 5 -0.84 14.90 -4.36
C ILE A 5 0.03 15.47 -3.24
N GLY A 6 0.42 14.63 -2.29
CA GLY A 6 1.40 15.01 -1.27
C GLY A 6 2.76 15.31 -1.92
N LYS A 7 3.20 16.57 -1.92
CA LYS A 7 4.52 16.93 -2.48
C LYS A 7 5.62 16.49 -1.52
N LYS A 8 6.70 15.89 -2.05
CA LYS A 8 7.95 15.66 -1.31
C LYS A 8 8.54 17.01 -0.88
N LYS A 9 8.26 17.44 0.35
CA LYS A 9 9.07 18.45 1.03
C LYS A 9 10.02 17.72 1.98
N LYS A 10 11.28 18.14 1.97
CA LYS A 10 12.28 17.74 2.96
C LYS A 10 11.83 18.30 4.32
N VAL A 11 11.06 17.53 5.10
CA VAL A 11 10.67 17.93 6.45
C VAL A 11 11.83 17.59 7.39
N SER A 12 12.41 18.62 8.01
CA SER A 12 13.56 18.51 8.90
C SER A 12 13.19 18.15 10.35
N SER A 13 12.15 17.34 10.58
CA SER A 13 11.77 16.97 11.96
C SER A 13 12.03 15.48 12.19
N GLY A 14 12.93 15.19 13.14
CA GLY A 14 13.21 13.84 13.64
C GLY A 14 12.06 13.25 14.46
N LEU A 15 10.82 13.53 14.07
CA LEU A 15 9.63 12.89 14.61
C LEU A 15 9.43 11.54 13.93
N SER A 16 9.07 10.54 14.72
CA SER A 16 8.64 9.24 14.20
C SER A 16 7.33 9.37 13.42
N PHE A 17 7.09 8.43 12.50
CA PHE A 17 5.87 8.37 11.71
C PHE A 17 4.61 8.42 12.59
N LYS A 18 4.60 7.62 13.66
CA LYS A 18 3.49 7.58 14.63
C LYS A 18 3.19 8.96 15.22
N ARG A 19 4.20 9.72 15.66
CA ARG A 19 3.99 11.06 16.24
C ARG A 19 3.42 12.05 15.22
N ARG A 20 3.80 11.90 13.96
CA ARG A 20 3.25 12.72 12.87
C ARG A 20 1.79 12.38 12.60
N VAL A 21 1.45 11.08 12.57
CA VAL A 21 0.07 10.62 12.44
C VAL A 21 -0.81 11.10 13.60
N GLU A 22 -0.32 11.02 14.84
CA GLU A 22 -1.02 11.57 16.02
C GLU A 22 -1.30 13.08 15.83
N SER A 23 -0.29 13.85 15.39
CA SER A 23 -0.42 15.28 15.15
C SER A 23 -1.42 15.61 14.04
N PHE A 24 -1.41 14.81 12.96
CA PHE A 24 -2.37 14.92 11.87
C PHE A 24 -3.80 14.69 12.37
N TRP A 25 -4.04 13.60 13.11
CA TRP A 25 -5.38 13.25 13.56
C TRP A 25 -5.92 14.20 14.63
N ASP A 26 -5.07 14.73 15.50
CA ASP A 26 -5.46 15.78 16.47
C ASP A 26 -5.93 17.06 15.74
N TRP A 27 -5.18 17.48 14.71
CA TRP A 27 -5.59 18.60 13.85
C TRP A 27 -6.88 18.29 13.10
N TYR A 28 -7.00 17.11 12.48
CA TYR A 28 -8.19 16.74 11.71
C TYR A 28 -9.43 16.69 12.61
N ALA A 29 -9.33 16.09 13.79
CA ALA A 29 -10.44 16.00 14.74
C ALA A 29 -10.94 17.40 15.16
N THR A 30 -10.01 18.34 15.37
CA THR A 30 -10.33 19.73 15.71
C THR A 30 -11.13 20.45 14.61
N ASN A 31 -10.86 20.12 13.34
CA ASN A 31 -11.46 20.79 12.18
C ASN A 31 -12.56 19.97 11.48
N SER A 32 -12.78 18.73 11.89
CA SER A 32 -13.66 17.76 11.23
C SER A 32 -15.08 18.26 10.94
N ARG A 33 -15.69 19.01 11.87
CA ARG A 33 -17.02 19.61 11.66
C ARG A 33 -17.01 20.67 10.57
N HIS A 34 -15.98 21.51 10.55
CA HIS A 34 -15.83 22.54 9.52
C HIS A 34 -15.70 21.90 8.12
N PHE A 35 -14.95 20.80 8.02
CA PHE A 35 -14.82 20.06 6.77
C PHE A 35 -16.15 19.48 6.29
N LEU A 36 -16.94 18.87 7.18
CA LEU A 36 -18.28 18.38 6.85
C LEU A 36 -19.17 19.51 6.31
N GLU A 37 -19.23 20.64 7.03
CA GLU A 37 -20.03 21.80 6.60
C GLU A 37 -19.63 22.30 5.20
N LYS A 38 -18.33 22.28 4.88
CA LYS A 38 -17.81 22.69 3.58
C LYS A 38 -18.14 21.70 2.47
N ILE A 39 -18.06 20.41 2.74
CA ILE A 39 -18.42 19.37 1.78
C ILE A 39 -19.93 19.40 1.50
N ASP A 40 -20.75 19.45 2.55
CA ASP A 40 -22.22 19.47 2.44
C ASP A 40 -22.75 20.72 1.72
N SER A 41 -22.05 21.85 1.83
CA SER A 41 -22.39 23.09 1.13
C SER A 41 -21.81 23.19 -0.28
N GLY A 42 -21.08 22.18 -0.75
CA GLY A 42 -20.43 22.18 -2.08
C GLY A 42 -19.23 23.14 -2.18
N ALA A 43 -18.71 23.61 -1.05
CA ALA A 43 -17.57 24.54 -0.96
C ALA A 43 -16.26 23.81 -0.59
N ILE A 44 -16.11 22.57 -1.06
CA ILE A 44 -14.97 21.71 -0.77
C ILE A 44 -13.63 22.30 -1.25
N ASP A 45 -13.63 23.05 -2.36
CA ASP A 45 -12.43 23.72 -2.89
C ASP A 45 -11.80 24.70 -1.89
N ASP A 46 -12.59 25.26 -0.96
CA ASP A 46 -12.11 26.20 0.06
C ASP A 46 -11.19 25.52 1.09
N ILE A 47 -11.34 24.21 1.32
CA ILE A 47 -10.57 23.46 2.33
C ILE A 47 -9.39 22.71 1.72
N VAL A 48 -9.37 22.49 0.40
CA VAL A 48 -8.30 21.76 -0.30
C VAL A 48 -6.90 22.26 0.06
N PRO A 49 -6.60 23.59 0.07
CA PRO A 49 -5.26 24.07 0.43
C PRO A 49 -4.84 23.74 1.86
N GLU A 50 -5.80 23.74 2.80
CA GLU A 50 -5.55 23.41 4.21
C GLU A 50 -5.25 21.91 4.38
N ILE A 51 -6.01 21.05 3.69
CA ILE A 51 -5.76 19.61 3.67
C ILE A 51 -4.41 19.31 3.03
N GLU A 52 -4.09 19.90 1.86
CA GLU A 52 -2.80 19.71 1.18
C GLU A 52 -1.63 20.14 2.06
N GLN A 53 -1.75 21.26 2.76
CA GLN A 53 -0.71 21.73 3.67
C GLN A 53 -0.47 20.74 4.82
N ASN A 54 -1.51 20.29 5.51
CA ASN A 54 -1.37 19.44 6.70
C ASN A 54 -0.97 18.00 6.33
N THR A 55 -1.50 17.46 5.24
CA THR A 55 -1.05 16.15 4.73
C THR A 55 0.41 16.21 4.29
N SER A 56 0.84 17.25 3.59
CA SER A 56 2.26 17.41 3.21
C SER A 56 3.19 17.62 4.42
N GLU A 57 2.71 18.21 5.51
CA GLU A 57 3.50 18.44 6.73
C GLU A 57 3.66 17.16 7.55
N TRP A 58 2.55 16.45 7.77
CA TRP A 58 2.48 15.33 8.70
C TRP A 58 2.59 13.97 8.02
N LEU A 59 2.04 13.80 6.83
CA LEU A 59 1.89 12.52 6.14
C LEU A 59 2.75 12.49 4.86
N VAL A 60 4.06 12.68 5.03
CA VAL A 60 5.01 12.75 3.92
C VAL A 60 4.88 11.55 2.99
N GLY A 61 4.74 11.81 1.69
CA GLY A 61 4.65 10.79 0.65
C GLY A 61 3.26 10.15 0.48
N LEU A 62 2.30 10.44 1.36
CA LEU A 62 0.92 9.97 1.24
C LEU A 62 0.05 11.00 0.52
N SER A 63 -0.94 10.49 -0.22
CA SER A 63 -1.95 11.30 -0.91
C SER A 63 -3.30 11.11 -0.24
N TRP A 64 -4.28 11.94 -0.60
CA TRP A 64 -5.57 11.96 0.06
C TRP A 64 -6.74 12.18 -0.89
N VAL A 65 -7.92 11.71 -0.46
CA VAL A 65 -9.17 11.77 -1.23
C VAL A 65 -10.36 11.98 -0.30
N PHE A 66 -11.28 12.86 -0.68
CA PHE A 66 -12.64 12.86 -0.13
C PHE A 66 -13.59 12.03 -1.00
N GLY A 67 -14.43 11.22 -0.37
CA GLY A 67 -15.42 10.38 -1.05
C GLY A 67 -16.67 10.14 -0.20
N PRO A 68 -17.61 9.29 -0.67
CA PRO A 68 -18.74 8.87 0.13
C PRO A 68 -18.28 8.02 1.32
N GLY A 69 -18.94 8.20 2.47
CA GLY A 69 -18.74 7.39 3.68
C GLY A 69 -19.91 6.45 3.95
N THR A 70 -19.87 5.77 5.10
CA THR A 70 -21.00 4.96 5.59
C THR A 70 -22.11 5.85 6.13
N GLU A 71 -23.36 5.36 6.16
CA GLU A 71 -24.50 6.03 6.80
C GLU A 71 -24.78 7.46 6.29
N ASP A 72 -24.71 7.66 4.97
CA ASP A 72 -24.85 8.98 4.31
C ASP A 72 -23.82 10.03 4.77
N GLY A 73 -22.70 9.58 5.37
CA GLY A 73 -21.56 10.42 5.75
C GLY A 73 -20.54 10.60 4.62
N HIS A 74 -19.38 11.17 4.99
CA HIS A 74 -18.25 11.37 4.08
C HIS A 74 -17.08 10.49 4.48
N SER A 75 -16.23 10.16 3.51
CA SER A 75 -14.96 9.49 3.76
C SER A 75 -13.78 10.40 3.51
N PHE A 76 -12.72 10.16 4.28
CA PHE A 76 -11.39 10.69 4.02
C PHE A 76 -10.43 9.53 3.90
N THR A 77 -9.90 9.34 2.70
CA THR A 77 -8.96 8.28 2.39
C THR A 77 -7.56 8.85 2.38
N ILE A 78 -6.64 8.20 3.06
CA ILE A 78 -5.21 8.40 2.93
C ILE A 78 -4.69 7.19 2.15
N THR A 79 -3.90 7.41 1.10
CA THR A 79 -3.54 6.37 0.13
C THR A 79 -2.05 6.41 -0.20
N GLY A 80 -1.51 5.23 -0.51
CA GLY A 80 -0.15 5.07 -1.01
C GLY A 80 -0.02 5.18 -2.54
N GLU A 81 -1.13 5.39 -3.25
CA GLU A 81 -1.20 5.52 -4.72
C GLU A 81 -0.52 4.37 -5.45
N GLY A 82 -0.81 3.14 -5.02
CA GLY A 82 -0.27 1.93 -5.63
C GLY A 82 1.17 1.57 -5.22
N ASP A 83 1.85 2.41 -4.44
CA ASP A 83 3.16 2.09 -3.87
C ASP A 83 3.02 1.33 -2.55
N LEU A 84 3.46 0.08 -2.52
CA LEU A 84 3.25 -0.80 -1.37
C LEU A 84 3.91 -0.27 -0.08
N SER A 85 5.08 0.37 -0.18
CA SER A 85 5.76 0.96 0.98
C SER A 85 4.91 2.05 1.63
N ARG A 86 4.30 2.91 0.80
CA ARG A 86 3.37 3.96 1.25
C ARG A 86 2.02 3.40 1.67
N GLN A 87 1.53 2.34 1.03
CA GLN A 87 0.30 1.67 1.44
C GLN A 87 0.39 1.12 2.86
N PHE A 88 1.55 0.56 3.25
CA PHE A 88 1.78 0.20 4.65
C PHE A 88 1.59 1.41 5.57
N LEU A 89 2.18 2.55 5.24
CA LEU A 89 2.03 3.78 6.04
C LEU A 89 0.58 4.29 6.07
N ALA A 90 -0.12 4.28 4.93
CA ALA A 90 -1.51 4.71 4.83
C ALA A 90 -2.44 3.86 5.71
N GLU A 91 -2.26 2.54 5.71
CA GLU A 91 -3.02 1.63 6.58
C GLU A 91 -2.70 1.85 8.07
N GLN A 92 -1.43 2.08 8.42
CA GLN A 92 -1.06 2.42 9.79
C GLN A 92 -1.67 3.76 10.23
N CYS A 93 -1.73 4.74 9.33
CA CYS A 93 -2.42 6.00 9.57
C CYS A 93 -3.92 5.77 9.83
N ARG A 94 -4.59 4.95 9.01
CA ARG A 94 -6.00 4.58 9.18
C ARG A 94 -6.27 3.88 10.52
N LEU A 95 -5.42 2.92 10.92
CA LEU A 95 -5.56 2.21 12.20
C LEU A 95 -5.46 3.12 13.42
N MET A 96 -4.83 4.29 13.28
CA MET A 96 -4.71 5.31 14.32
C MET A 96 -5.79 6.40 14.23
N SER A 97 -6.69 6.33 13.25
CA SER A 97 -7.73 7.34 13.04
C SER A 97 -8.71 7.43 14.21
N PRO A 98 -9.17 8.63 14.57
CA PRO A 98 -10.18 8.81 15.60
C PRO A 98 -11.57 8.40 15.07
N SER A 99 -12.47 8.04 15.98
CA SER A 99 -13.90 7.93 15.66
C SER A 99 -14.54 9.32 15.68
N LEU A 100 -15.00 9.79 14.52
CA LEU A 100 -15.61 11.11 14.36
C LEU A 100 -17.00 10.98 13.70
N PRO A 101 -18.05 11.62 14.23
CA PRO A 101 -19.38 11.57 13.63
C PRO A 101 -19.38 12.07 12.18
N GLY A 102 -20.03 11.32 11.28
CA GLY A 102 -20.13 11.67 9.86
C GLY A 102 -18.88 11.35 9.02
N TRP A 103 -17.84 10.74 9.62
CA TRP A 103 -16.60 10.39 8.94
C TRP A 103 -16.34 8.89 8.90
N THR A 104 -15.91 8.41 7.74
CA THR A 104 -15.29 7.09 7.55
C THR A 104 -13.84 7.28 7.08
N PHE A 105 -12.88 6.58 7.68
CA PHE A 105 -11.47 6.70 7.30
C PHE A 105 -10.97 5.42 6.62
N TYR A 106 -10.30 5.59 5.49
CA TYR A 106 -9.71 4.49 4.70
C TYR A 106 -8.20 4.69 4.50
N GLY A 107 -7.48 3.57 4.36
CA GLY A 107 -6.04 3.49 4.10
C GLY A 107 -5.72 3.15 2.64
N SER A 108 -6.74 3.07 1.80
CA SER A 108 -6.67 2.85 0.36
C SER A 108 -7.99 3.28 -0.29
N ARG A 109 -7.95 3.59 -1.59
CA ARG A 109 -9.17 3.96 -2.33
C ARG A 109 -10.12 2.77 -2.40
N GLN A 110 -11.37 2.99 -2.05
CA GLN A 110 -12.43 2.00 -2.14
C GLN A 110 -13.02 2.00 -3.55
N ALA A 111 -13.46 0.84 -4.02
CA ALA A 111 -14.30 0.77 -5.21
C ALA A 111 -15.60 1.54 -4.96
N SER A 112 -16.02 2.32 -5.95
CA SER A 112 -17.32 2.96 -5.95
C SER A 112 -18.42 1.99 -6.38
N SER A 113 -19.68 2.34 -6.11
CA SER A 113 -20.81 1.56 -6.61
C SER A 113 -20.84 1.58 -8.15
N SER A 114 -21.37 0.53 -8.76
CA SER A 114 -21.58 0.49 -10.22
C SER A 114 -22.32 1.73 -10.73
N ASP A 115 -23.39 2.16 -10.03
CA ASP A 115 -24.12 3.38 -10.37
C ASP A 115 -23.22 4.63 -10.35
N SER A 116 -22.27 4.73 -9.42
CA SER A 116 -21.35 5.87 -9.35
C SER A 116 -20.35 5.83 -10.50
N VAL A 117 -19.82 4.65 -10.83
CA VAL A 117 -18.91 4.44 -11.97
C VAL A 117 -19.61 4.75 -13.29
N CYS A 118 -20.83 4.25 -13.51
CA CYS A 118 -21.65 4.52 -14.70
C CYS A 118 -21.82 6.03 -14.96
N ASN A 119 -21.96 6.82 -13.90
CA ASN A 119 -22.15 8.28 -13.99
C ASN A 119 -20.83 9.07 -13.93
N MET A 120 -19.69 8.38 -13.84
CA MET A 120 -18.38 9.02 -13.81
C MET A 120 -18.00 9.48 -15.21
N ALA A 121 -17.57 10.74 -15.30
CA ALA A 121 -17.00 11.31 -16.50
C ALA A 121 -15.78 12.17 -16.16
N ILE A 122 -14.79 12.16 -17.06
CA ILE A 122 -13.60 13.00 -16.98
C ILE A 122 -13.67 14.04 -18.10
N SER A 123 -13.71 15.31 -17.69
CA SER A 123 -13.74 16.43 -18.63
C SER A 123 -12.37 16.70 -19.26
N LEU A 124 -12.37 16.81 -20.59
CA LEU A 124 -11.20 16.98 -21.44
C LEU A 124 -11.45 18.15 -22.41
N GLY A 125 -11.32 19.37 -21.88
CA GLY A 125 -11.61 20.58 -22.63
C GLY A 125 -13.10 20.70 -22.93
N ASP A 126 -13.48 20.54 -24.21
CA ASP A 126 -14.85 20.73 -24.70
C ASP A 126 -15.67 19.43 -24.75
N ALA A 127 -15.12 18.30 -24.30
CA ALA A 127 -15.78 17.00 -24.32
C ALA A 127 -15.48 16.21 -23.04
N ASP A 128 -16.38 15.31 -22.70
CA ASP A 128 -16.23 14.37 -21.60
C ASP A 128 -15.94 12.97 -22.14
N ILE A 129 -15.15 12.18 -21.41
CA ILE A 129 -15.11 10.72 -21.56
C ILE A 129 -15.81 10.15 -20.33
N ASP A 130 -16.90 9.43 -20.54
CA ASP A 130 -17.61 8.71 -19.49
C ASP A 130 -17.23 7.22 -19.45
N ALA A 131 -17.41 6.59 -18.30
CA ALA A 131 -17.05 5.18 -18.11
C ALA A 131 -17.85 4.23 -19.02
N GLU A 132 -19.10 4.56 -19.35
CA GLU A 132 -19.97 3.73 -20.20
C GLU A 132 -19.44 3.68 -21.65
N SER A 133 -18.84 4.77 -22.12
CA SER A 133 -18.28 4.91 -23.47
C SER A 133 -16.95 4.17 -23.69
N ILE A 134 -16.20 3.88 -22.63
CA ILE A 134 -14.92 3.18 -22.73
C ILE A 134 -15.18 1.69 -22.88
N ARG A 135 -14.71 1.11 -23.99
CA ARG A 135 -14.77 -0.33 -24.23
C ARG A 135 -13.55 -1.02 -23.65
N VAL A 136 -13.79 -2.13 -22.97
CA VAL A 136 -12.76 -2.95 -22.34
C VAL A 136 -12.91 -4.38 -22.83
N VAL A 137 -11.86 -4.96 -23.41
CA VAL A 137 -11.83 -6.40 -23.70
C VAL A 137 -11.00 -7.09 -22.63
N PRO A 138 -11.64 -7.86 -21.74
CA PRO A 138 -10.93 -8.61 -20.71
C PRO A 138 -10.40 -9.96 -21.25
N ALA A 139 -9.20 -10.34 -20.80
CA ALA A 139 -8.62 -11.66 -21.01
C ALA A 139 -8.18 -12.25 -19.66
N VAL A 140 -8.78 -13.37 -19.27
CA VAL A 140 -8.51 -14.02 -17.98
C VAL A 140 -7.23 -14.84 -18.05
N ASP A 141 -6.22 -14.49 -17.26
CA ASP A 141 -5.06 -15.30 -16.98
C ASP A 141 -5.29 -16.10 -15.69
N VAL A 142 -5.57 -17.39 -15.86
CA VAL A 142 -5.86 -18.30 -14.74
C VAL A 142 -4.60 -18.64 -13.94
N GLU A 143 -3.43 -18.63 -14.56
CA GLU A 143 -2.17 -18.97 -13.89
C GLU A 143 -1.68 -17.80 -13.02
N ALA A 144 -1.75 -16.58 -13.55
CA ALA A 144 -1.44 -15.37 -12.78
C ALA A 144 -2.56 -14.96 -11.81
N GLU A 145 -3.74 -15.56 -11.94
CA GLU A 145 -4.98 -15.14 -11.30
C GLU A 145 -5.25 -13.64 -11.51
N ARG A 146 -5.20 -13.20 -12.77
CA ARG A 146 -5.36 -11.80 -13.17
C ARG A 146 -6.26 -11.70 -14.40
N VAL A 147 -6.72 -10.49 -14.69
CA VAL A 147 -7.45 -10.14 -15.90
C VAL A 147 -6.65 -9.07 -16.64
N ASP A 148 -6.16 -9.41 -17.82
CA ASP A 148 -5.55 -8.45 -18.73
C ASP A 148 -6.65 -7.64 -19.41
N LEU A 149 -6.45 -6.33 -19.59
CA LEU A 149 -7.47 -5.42 -20.10
C LEU A 149 -6.96 -4.63 -21.31
N SER A 150 -7.69 -4.74 -22.41
CA SER A 150 -7.50 -3.90 -23.60
C SER A 150 -8.54 -2.79 -23.65
N PHE A 151 -8.11 -1.53 -23.63
CA PHE A 151 -9.01 -0.37 -23.64
C PHE A 151 -9.15 0.25 -25.03
N TRP A 152 -10.37 0.71 -25.34
CA TRP A 152 -10.65 1.52 -26.51
C TRP A 152 -11.65 2.63 -26.22
N HIS A 153 -11.32 3.81 -26.73
CA HIS A 153 -12.26 4.90 -26.92
C HIS A 153 -11.68 5.83 -28.00
N PRO A 154 -12.47 6.37 -28.96
CA PRO A 154 -11.95 7.20 -30.04
C PRO A 154 -11.10 8.38 -29.56
N ARG A 155 -11.48 9.00 -28.43
CA ARG A 155 -10.71 10.11 -27.85
C ARG A 155 -9.41 9.68 -27.19
N LEU A 156 -9.36 8.49 -26.60
CA LEU A 156 -8.12 7.97 -26.03
C LEU A 156 -7.11 7.73 -27.15
N ALA A 157 -7.54 7.20 -28.30
CA ALA A 157 -6.66 6.93 -29.44
C ALA A 157 -5.90 8.17 -29.95
N ASP A 158 -6.49 9.37 -29.81
CA ASP A 158 -5.89 10.64 -30.23
C ASP A 158 -5.01 11.31 -29.15
N MET A 159 -4.93 10.74 -27.94
CA MET A 159 -4.22 11.33 -26.79
C MET A 159 -2.76 10.86 -26.67
N PRO A 160 -1.88 11.71 -26.10
CA PRO A 160 -0.58 11.27 -25.60
C PRO A 160 -0.73 10.06 -24.67
N GLU A 161 0.21 9.13 -24.74
CA GLU A 161 0.18 7.88 -23.97
C GLU A 161 0.05 8.11 -22.47
N ASP A 162 0.85 9.00 -21.89
CA ASP A 162 0.78 9.31 -20.45
C ASP A 162 -0.61 9.78 -20.00
N GLN A 163 -1.28 10.57 -20.84
CA GLN A 163 -2.63 11.07 -20.56
C GLN A 163 -3.67 9.95 -20.65
N ARG A 164 -3.53 9.04 -21.62
CA ARG A 164 -4.39 7.84 -21.71
C ARG A 164 -4.29 7.00 -20.45
N TRP A 165 -3.05 6.72 -20.02
CA TRP A 165 -2.81 5.93 -18.81
C TRP A 165 -3.39 6.60 -17.58
N GLN A 166 -3.17 7.91 -17.41
CA GLN A 166 -3.74 8.66 -16.29
C GLN A 166 -5.27 8.52 -16.23
N ILE A 167 -5.97 8.67 -17.37
CA ILE A 167 -7.43 8.54 -17.44
C ILE A 167 -7.87 7.12 -17.08
N VAL A 168 -7.27 6.11 -17.69
CA VAL A 168 -7.63 4.70 -17.44
C VAL A 168 -7.41 4.33 -15.97
N PHE A 169 -6.28 4.72 -15.35
CA PHE A 169 -6.05 4.43 -13.95
C PHE A 169 -7.04 5.13 -13.01
N ILE A 170 -7.47 6.36 -13.33
CA ILE A 170 -8.54 7.02 -12.55
C ILE A 170 -9.83 6.19 -12.60
N PHE A 171 -10.21 5.70 -13.78
CA PHE A 171 -11.40 4.86 -13.93
C PHE A 171 -11.26 3.48 -13.28
N LEU A 172 -10.08 2.86 -13.36
CA LEU A 172 -9.81 1.58 -12.70
C LEU A 172 -9.87 1.72 -11.18
N ASP A 173 -9.26 2.76 -10.61
CA ASP A 173 -9.33 3.03 -9.17
C ASP A 173 -10.77 3.32 -8.72
N GLU A 174 -11.58 3.99 -9.56
CA GLU A 174 -13.00 4.18 -9.27
C GLU A 174 -13.76 2.85 -9.27
N ALA A 175 -13.55 2.03 -10.30
CA ALA A 175 -14.32 0.80 -10.51
C ALA A 175 -13.92 -0.33 -9.55
N LEU A 176 -12.62 -0.50 -9.30
CA LEU A 176 -12.06 -1.64 -8.57
C LEU A 176 -11.45 -1.25 -7.22
N GLY A 177 -11.31 0.05 -6.95
CA GLY A 177 -10.49 0.52 -5.84
C GLY A 177 -9.01 0.29 -6.10
N GLU A 178 -8.18 0.78 -5.17
CA GLU A 178 -6.72 0.70 -5.31
C GLU A 178 -6.22 -0.75 -5.21
N PHE A 179 -6.69 -1.51 -4.22
CA PHE A 179 -6.29 -2.91 -4.07
C PHE A 179 -6.93 -3.82 -5.11
N GLY A 180 -8.18 -3.59 -5.49
CA GLY A 180 -8.80 -4.39 -6.55
C GLY A 180 -8.04 -4.25 -7.85
N THR A 181 -7.65 -3.02 -8.22
CA THR A 181 -6.78 -2.78 -9.39
C THR A 181 -5.47 -3.56 -9.28
N GLN A 182 -4.70 -3.43 -8.20
CA GLN A 182 -3.41 -4.11 -8.06
C GLN A 182 -3.49 -5.65 -7.98
N LEU A 183 -4.56 -6.18 -7.40
CA LEU A 183 -4.68 -7.61 -7.11
C LEU A 183 -5.43 -8.40 -8.19
N THR A 184 -6.16 -7.73 -9.08
CA THR A 184 -6.98 -8.41 -10.10
C THR A 184 -6.57 -8.06 -11.52
N VAL A 185 -6.00 -6.87 -11.76
CA VAL A 185 -5.61 -6.43 -13.10
C VAL A 185 -4.19 -6.91 -13.42
N GLY A 186 -4.02 -7.45 -14.63
CA GLY A 186 -2.76 -7.93 -15.18
C GLY A 186 -2.16 -6.94 -16.17
N GLY A 187 -1.88 -7.42 -17.38
CA GLY A 187 -1.42 -6.61 -18.50
C GLY A 187 -2.47 -5.61 -18.95
N LEU A 188 -2.02 -4.41 -19.31
CA LEU A 188 -2.86 -3.36 -19.85
C LEU A 188 -2.36 -2.93 -21.22
N ASP A 189 -3.26 -2.75 -22.17
CA ASP A 189 -2.93 -2.16 -23.47
C ASP A 189 -4.09 -1.33 -24.07
N PHE A 190 -3.80 -0.66 -25.18
CA PHE A 190 -4.79 0.07 -25.97
C PHE A 190 -4.83 -0.52 -27.37
N ARG A 191 -6.01 -0.93 -27.83
CA ARG A 191 -6.23 -1.39 -29.19
C ARG A 191 -7.62 -0.99 -29.66
N ASP A 192 -7.81 -0.95 -30.98
CA ASP A 192 -9.17 -0.82 -31.52
C ASP A 192 -9.97 -2.10 -31.25
N CYS A 193 -11.07 -1.97 -30.50
CA CYS A 193 -11.97 -3.07 -30.17
C CYS A 193 -13.46 -2.68 -30.32
N ASP A 194 -13.78 -1.69 -31.17
CA ASP A 194 -15.17 -1.26 -31.36
C ASP A 194 -16.08 -2.31 -32.01
N ASP A 195 -15.53 -3.26 -32.75
CA ASP A 195 -16.31 -4.37 -33.30
C ASP A 195 -16.12 -5.68 -32.50
N ASP A 196 -15.45 -5.62 -31.35
CA ASP A 196 -15.15 -6.80 -30.53
C ASP A 196 -16.37 -7.18 -29.68
N GLU A 197 -16.99 -8.33 -30.00
CA GLU A 197 -18.16 -8.86 -29.29
C GLU A 197 -17.86 -9.23 -27.82
N ALA A 198 -16.59 -9.40 -27.46
CA ALA A 198 -16.17 -9.66 -26.08
C ALA A 198 -15.98 -8.38 -25.26
N ALA A 199 -16.05 -7.19 -25.89
CA ALA A 199 -15.90 -5.94 -25.17
C ALA A 199 -17.11 -5.68 -24.25
N ILE A 200 -16.80 -5.25 -23.05
CA ILE A 200 -17.76 -4.72 -22.06
C ILE A 200 -17.54 -3.21 -21.91
N SER A 201 -18.49 -2.51 -21.29
CA SER A 201 -18.23 -1.14 -20.84
C SER A 201 -17.27 -1.16 -19.65
N LEU A 202 -16.50 -0.09 -19.44
CA LEU A 202 -15.69 0.04 -18.23
C LEU A 202 -16.56 0.06 -16.96
N ALA A 203 -17.78 0.58 -17.07
CA ALA A 203 -18.74 0.59 -15.97
C ALA A 203 -19.14 -0.82 -15.48
N ASP A 204 -19.11 -1.82 -16.36
CA ASP A 204 -19.39 -3.22 -16.03
C ASP A 204 -18.15 -3.99 -15.53
N LEU A 205 -16.98 -3.36 -15.50
CA LEU A 205 -15.71 -4.05 -15.22
C LEU A 205 -15.67 -4.66 -13.81
N ALA A 206 -16.19 -3.96 -12.81
CA ALA A 206 -16.21 -4.45 -11.43
C ALA A 206 -17.00 -5.75 -11.31
N GLU A 207 -18.22 -5.79 -11.88
CA GLU A 207 -19.06 -6.99 -11.88
C GLU A 207 -18.41 -8.14 -12.67
N TYR A 208 -17.74 -7.83 -13.79
CA TYR A 208 -16.99 -8.82 -14.55
C TYR A 208 -15.86 -9.44 -13.72
N VAL A 209 -15.03 -8.62 -13.06
CA VAL A 209 -13.91 -9.08 -12.24
C VAL A 209 -14.41 -9.91 -11.07
N ASP A 210 -15.46 -9.48 -10.39
CA ASP A 210 -16.08 -10.24 -9.29
C ASP A 210 -16.58 -11.61 -9.76
N ALA A 211 -17.23 -11.67 -10.93
CA ALA A 211 -17.69 -12.92 -11.53
C ALA A 211 -16.54 -13.86 -11.88
N VAL A 212 -15.42 -13.32 -12.39
CA VAL A 212 -14.20 -14.10 -12.68
C VAL A 212 -13.58 -14.65 -11.39
N CYS A 213 -13.41 -13.81 -10.38
CA CYS A 213 -12.88 -14.23 -9.08
C CYS A 213 -13.75 -15.31 -8.44
N ALA A 214 -15.07 -15.13 -8.42
CA ALA A 214 -16.01 -16.10 -7.86
C ALA A 214 -16.00 -17.43 -8.63
N LYS A 215 -15.95 -17.38 -9.97
CA LYS A 215 -15.93 -18.59 -10.82
C LYS A 215 -14.66 -19.41 -10.64
N ASN A 216 -13.52 -18.76 -10.43
CA ASN A 216 -12.22 -19.42 -10.30
C ASN A 216 -11.79 -19.60 -8.83
N GLU A 217 -12.65 -19.26 -7.86
CA GLU A 217 -12.38 -19.35 -6.43
C GLU A 217 -11.14 -18.54 -5.99
N TRP A 218 -10.85 -17.43 -6.67
CA TRP A 218 -9.71 -16.57 -6.35
C TRP A 218 -9.98 -15.80 -5.05
N THR A 219 -9.03 -15.89 -4.13
CA THR A 219 -9.03 -15.09 -2.89
C THR A 219 -8.01 -13.97 -3.02
N LYS A 220 -8.47 -12.72 -2.98
CA LYS A 220 -7.63 -11.52 -3.09
C LYS A 220 -7.53 -10.83 -1.75
N ASP A 221 -6.72 -11.41 -0.87
CA ASP A 221 -6.44 -10.82 0.44
C ASP A 221 -5.68 -9.50 0.31
N SER A 222 -5.72 -8.70 1.38
CA SER A 222 -4.93 -7.47 1.45
C SER A 222 -3.44 -7.75 1.19
N PRO A 223 -2.73 -6.87 0.46
CA PRO A 223 -1.29 -7.03 0.23
C PRO A 223 -0.49 -7.10 1.54
N PHE A 224 -1.06 -6.62 2.65
CA PHE A 224 -0.43 -6.66 3.96
C PHE A 224 -0.48 -8.04 4.65
N SER A 225 -1.28 -8.97 4.14
CA SER A 225 -1.46 -10.33 4.67
C SER A 225 -1.08 -11.42 3.66
N THR A 226 -0.78 -11.05 2.42
CA THR A 226 -0.36 -11.98 1.38
C THR A 226 1.17 -12.12 1.38
N PHE A 227 1.66 -13.30 1.72
CA PHE A 227 3.10 -13.60 1.74
C PHE A 227 3.51 -14.42 0.52
N SER A 228 4.59 -14.00 -0.12
CA SER A 228 5.26 -14.73 -1.21
C SER A 228 6.49 -15.46 -0.67
N VAL A 229 6.68 -16.70 -1.11
CA VAL A 229 7.90 -17.45 -0.87
C VAL A 229 8.94 -17.08 -1.93
N TYR A 230 10.18 -16.85 -1.51
CA TYR A 230 11.31 -16.68 -2.41
C TYR A 230 12.46 -17.59 -2.01
N GLN A 231 13.29 -17.94 -2.97
CA GLN A 231 14.49 -18.75 -2.79
C GLN A 231 15.68 -18.09 -3.49
N THR A 232 16.85 -18.22 -2.90
CA THR A 232 18.09 -17.60 -3.40
C THR A 232 19.21 -18.63 -3.44
N GLU A 233 20.18 -18.40 -4.32
CA GLU A 233 21.43 -19.15 -4.27
C GLU A 233 22.26 -18.67 -3.08
N ASN A 234 22.92 -19.60 -2.40
CA ASN A 234 23.79 -19.26 -1.27
C ASN A 234 25.03 -18.50 -1.78
N THR A 235 25.14 -17.25 -1.36
CA THR A 235 26.25 -16.33 -1.63
C THR A 235 26.89 -15.83 -0.33
N SER A 236 26.86 -16.65 0.73
CA SER A 236 27.37 -16.31 2.08
C SER A 236 28.74 -15.64 2.03
N GLY A 237 28.87 -14.59 2.86
CA GLY A 237 30.09 -13.80 3.00
C GLY A 237 30.33 -12.75 1.91
N ARG A 238 29.49 -12.66 0.86
CA ARG A 238 29.63 -11.61 -0.17
C ARG A 238 29.03 -10.27 0.26
N PHE A 239 27.84 -10.31 0.83
CA PHE A 239 27.08 -9.13 1.24
C PHE A 239 26.13 -9.46 2.40
N PRO A 240 25.57 -8.47 3.11
CA PRO A 240 24.56 -8.72 4.16
C PRO A 240 23.40 -9.55 3.62
N ARG A 241 22.95 -10.59 4.35
CA ARG A 241 21.92 -11.55 3.90
C ARG A 241 22.31 -12.43 2.70
N GLY A 242 23.56 -12.44 2.25
CA GLY A 242 24.01 -13.32 1.16
C GLY A 242 23.92 -14.82 1.49
N ASP A 243 23.82 -15.19 2.77
CA ASP A 243 23.59 -16.57 3.23
C ASP A 243 22.12 -16.99 3.20
N THR A 244 21.18 -16.10 2.82
CA THR A 244 19.75 -16.42 2.68
C THR A 244 19.56 -17.60 1.72
N MET A 245 18.68 -18.54 2.08
CA MET A 245 18.30 -19.68 1.25
C MET A 245 16.83 -19.62 0.84
N VAL A 246 15.96 -19.30 1.79
CA VAL A 246 14.51 -19.26 1.60
C VAL A 246 13.90 -18.22 2.53
N GLY A 247 12.90 -17.50 2.06
CA GLY A 247 12.16 -16.57 2.91
C GLY A 247 10.72 -16.40 2.47
N THR A 248 10.00 -15.67 3.31
CA THR A 248 8.61 -15.27 3.12
C THR A 248 8.50 -13.78 3.33
N THR A 249 7.86 -13.05 2.41
CA THR A 249 7.69 -11.59 2.52
C THR A 249 6.33 -11.18 1.97
N CYS A 250 5.69 -10.18 2.59
CA CYS A 250 4.58 -9.46 1.98
C CYS A 250 5.03 -8.19 1.24
N HIS A 251 6.33 -7.91 1.19
CA HIS A 251 6.95 -6.82 0.43
C HIS A 251 8.05 -7.35 -0.48
N THR A 252 7.63 -7.97 -1.59
CA THR A 252 8.54 -8.66 -2.51
C THR A 252 9.56 -7.73 -3.16
N SER A 253 9.17 -6.52 -3.57
CA SER A 253 10.10 -5.59 -4.22
C SER A 253 11.22 -5.14 -3.28
N LEU A 254 10.91 -4.77 -2.04
CA LEU A 254 11.92 -4.39 -1.04
C LEU A 254 12.99 -5.47 -0.87
N VAL A 255 12.57 -6.72 -0.74
CA VAL A 255 13.50 -7.85 -0.51
C VAL A 255 14.30 -8.17 -1.77
N LEU A 256 13.65 -8.25 -2.93
CA LEU A 256 14.34 -8.57 -4.18
C LEU A 256 15.30 -7.45 -4.58
N ASP A 257 14.94 -6.19 -4.40
CA ASP A 257 15.82 -5.05 -4.70
C ASP A 257 17.05 -5.07 -3.80
N PHE A 258 16.89 -5.38 -2.51
CA PHE A 258 18.02 -5.54 -1.58
C PHE A 258 18.97 -6.67 -2.01
N LEU A 259 18.42 -7.83 -2.38
CA LEU A 259 19.22 -8.98 -2.80
C LEU A 259 19.91 -8.72 -4.15
N ASN A 260 19.21 -8.09 -5.10
CA ASN A 260 19.76 -7.74 -6.41
C ASN A 260 20.84 -6.65 -6.33
N ASN A 261 20.72 -5.73 -5.36
CA ASN A 261 21.74 -4.73 -5.08
C ASN A 261 22.94 -5.29 -4.31
N GLU A 262 22.89 -6.58 -3.92
CA GLU A 262 23.86 -7.20 -3.03
C GLU A 262 24.05 -6.36 -1.74
N GLY A 263 22.95 -5.86 -1.14
CA GLY A 263 22.99 -5.06 0.08
C GLY A 263 21.95 -3.94 0.15
N PRO A 264 22.15 -2.98 1.08
CA PRO A 264 21.17 -1.91 1.32
C PRO A 264 20.88 -1.06 0.09
N LEU A 265 19.61 -0.71 -0.09
CA LEU A 265 19.10 0.15 -1.16
C LEU A 265 19.77 1.53 -1.15
N ASP A 266 19.99 2.08 -2.34
CA ASP A 266 20.54 3.43 -2.51
C ASP A 266 19.54 4.52 -2.08
N ASP A 267 18.27 4.34 -2.44
CA ASP A 267 17.18 5.24 -2.10
C ASP A 267 16.28 4.59 -1.05
N ASP A 268 16.04 5.30 0.07
CA ASP A 268 15.11 4.84 1.09
C ASP A 268 13.64 5.07 0.65
N PRO A 269 12.84 4.00 0.47
CA PRO A 269 11.43 4.14 0.08
C PRO A 269 10.60 4.89 1.14
N LEU A 270 11.07 4.99 2.38
CA LEU A 270 10.40 5.67 3.49
C LEU A 270 11.08 7.01 3.87
N GLU A 271 11.95 7.55 3.02
CA GLU A 271 12.73 8.76 3.32
C GLU A 271 11.82 9.90 3.79
N GLY A 272 12.16 10.47 4.96
CA GLY A 272 11.47 11.65 5.52
C GLY A 272 10.11 11.37 6.15
N THR A 273 9.64 10.11 6.14
CA THR A 273 8.36 9.73 6.77
C THR A 273 8.48 9.53 8.28
N GLY A 274 9.69 9.24 8.78
CA GLY A 274 9.94 8.85 10.17
C GLY A 274 9.60 7.40 10.48
N ALA A 275 9.34 6.58 9.45
CA ALA A 275 9.25 5.13 9.51
C ALA A 275 10.52 4.50 8.89
N GLU A 276 10.79 3.25 9.23
CA GLU A 276 12.01 2.55 8.80
C GLU A 276 11.69 1.10 8.44
N PHE A 277 12.23 0.62 7.32
CA PHE A 277 12.34 -0.81 7.06
C PHE A 277 13.66 -1.33 7.61
N ILE A 278 13.57 -2.29 8.53
CA ILE A 278 14.74 -2.94 9.13
C ILE A 278 14.58 -4.45 9.08
N TYR A 279 15.69 -5.18 9.19
CA TYR A 279 15.67 -6.61 9.45
C TYR A 279 16.50 -6.93 10.69
N LEU A 280 16.04 -7.90 11.46
CA LEU A 280 16.82 -8.53 12.51
C LEU A 280 17.69 -9.59 11.86
N LYS A 281 18.99 -9.58 12.16
CA LYS A 281 19.93 -10.65 11.80
C LYS A 281 20.24 -11.42 13.07
N ILE A 282 19.79 -12.67 13.14
CA ILE A 282 19.83 -13.51 14.36
C ILE A 282 20.72 -14.71 14.09
N ASP A 283 21.62 -15.06 15.02
CA ASP A 283 22.51 -16.22 14.88
C ASP A 283 21.70 -17.52 14.70
N ALA A 284 21.98 -18.29 13.63
CA ALA A 284 21.23 -19.50 13.32
C ALA A 284 21.36 -20.60 14.38
N SER A 285 22.39 -20.57 15.24
CA SER A 285 22.57 -21.53 16.34
C SER A 285 21.46 -21.47 17.40
N LEU A 286 20.69 -20.37 17.44
CA LEU A 286 19.51 -20.23 18.28
C LEU A 286 18.31 -21.06 17.81
N PHE A 287 18.36 -21.59 16.58
CA PHE A 287 17.25 -22.27 15.93
C PHE A 287 17.55 -23.78 15.84
N PRO A 288 16.95 -24.61 16.71
CA PRO A 288 17.23 -26.04 16.73
C PRO A 288 16.86 -26.72 15.41
N GLU A 289 17.64 -27.72 15.02
CA GLU A 289 17.38 -28.52 13.82
C GLU A 289 15.97 -29.14 13.86
N GLY A 290 15.22 -28.94 12.78
CA GLY A 290 13.83 -29.40 12.64
C GLY A 290 12.79 -28.50 13.32
N LYS A 291 13.20 -27.40 13.96
CA LYS A 291 12.30 -26.42 14.61
C LYS A 291 12.51 -25.00 14.14
N GLN A 292 13.35 -24.78 13.13
CA GLN A 292 13.74 -23.43 12.74
C GLN A 292 12.56 -22.58 12.28
N VAL A 293 11.63 -23.17 11.51
CA VAL A 293 10.42 -22.50 11.05
C VAL A 293 9.51 -22.15 12.22
N ASP A 294 9.27 -23.08 13.15
CA ASP A 294 8.42 -22.85 14.32
C ASP A 294 8.99 -21.76 15.22
N VAL A 295 10.28 -21.83 15.54
CA VAL A 295 10.94 -20.84 16.42
C VAL A 295 10.97 -19.45 15.78
N ARG A 296 11.17 -19.36 14.46
CA ARG A 296 11.06 -18.08 13.74
C ARG A 296 9.62 -17.57 13.75
N GLY A 297 8.64 -18.43 13.47
CA GLY A 297 7.22 -18.06 13.48
C GLY A 297 6.77 -17.54 14.84
N ASP A 298 7.14 -18.22 15.93
CA ASP A 298 6.83 -17.78 17.30
C ASP A 298 7.45 -16.40 17.60
N ALA A 299 8.67 -16.14 17.11
CA ALA A 299 9.33 -14.84 17.25
C ALA A 299 8.63 -13.74 16.44
N GLU A 300 8.29 -14.03 15.19
CA GLU A 300 7.55 -13.13 14.29
C GLU A 300 6.19 -12.76 14.87
N ASP A 301 5.43 -13.74 15.36
CA ASP A 301 4.12 -13.51 15.98
C ASP A 301 4.22 -12.66 17.25
N THR A 302 5.22 -12.95 18.11
CA THR A 302 5.44 -12.19 19.34
C THR A 302 5.83 -10.74 19.05
N LEU A 303 6.77 -10.53 18.10
CA LEU A 303 7.17 -9.19 17.66
C LEU A 303 6.00 -8.43 17.06
N ASN A 304 5.26 -9.06 16.15
CA ASN A 304 4.14 -8.43 15.47
C ASN A 304 3.05 -8.02 16.48
N ALA A 305 2.69 -8.90 17.42
CA ALA A 305 1.72 -8.59 18.47
C ALA A 305 2.14 -7.37 19.30
N GLN A 306 3.38 -7.32 19.78
CA GLN A 306 3.87 -6.21 20.62
C GLN A 306 4.02 -4.91 19.83
N LEU A 307 4.50 -4.95 18.60
CA LEU A 307 4.66 -3.75 17.77
C LEU A 307 3.30 -3.17 17.36
N THR A 308 2.34 -4.01 16.97
CA THR A 308 1.01 -3.58 16.54
C THR A 308 0.16 -3.07 17.72
N GLU A 309 0.21 -3.72 18.89
CA GLU A 309 -0.45 -3.27 20.13
C GLU A 309 -0.09 -1.81 20.49
N HIS A 310 1.13 -1.40 20.16
CA HIS A 310 1.64 -0.07 20.48
C HIS A 310 1.68 0.89 19.29
N HIS A 311 1.13 0.53 18.13
CA HIS A 311 1.29 1.28 16.86
C HIS A 311 2.76 1.66 16.59
N ALA A 312 3.68 0.77 16.96
CA ALA A 312 5.12 0.99 16.88
C ALA A 312 5.74 0.29 15.67
N GLY A 313 4.99 -0.56 14.97
CA GLY A 313 5.50 -1.27 13.80
C GLY A 313 4.73 -2.55 13.53
N ARG A 314 5.32 -3.40 12.70
CA ARG A 314 4.81 -4.73 12.37
C ARG A 314 5.89 -5.60 11.73
N THR A 315 5.66 -6.90 11.69
CA THR A 315 6.43 -7.78 10.79
C THR A 315 5.94 -7.64 9.35
N ILE A 316 6.88 -7.82 8.41
CA ILE A 316 6.62 -7.82 6.96
C ILE A 316 7.22 -9.04 6.24
N GLY A 317 7.99 -9.85 6.95
CA GLY A 317 8.62 -11.04 6.39
C GLY A 317 9.71 -11.60 7.27
N GLY A 318 10.45 -12.55 6.71
CA GLY A 318 11.64 -13.12 7.32
C GLY A 318 12.24 -14.19 6.42
N ALA A 319 13.42 -14.68 6.79
CA ALA A 319 14.15 -15.63 5.99
C ALA A 319 15.05 -16.55 6.82
N MET A 320 15.35 -17.71 6.25
CA MET A 320 16.32 -18.66 6.77
C MET A 320 17.56 -18.61 5.88
N GLY A 321 18.71 -18.34 6.50
CA GLY A 321 20.02 -18.46 5.90
C GLY A 321 20.83 -19.61 6.48
N VAL A 322 22.03 -19.79 5.94
CA VAL A 322 23.00 -20.79 6.45
C VAL A 322 23.59 -20.35 7.79
N ASP A 323 23.91 -19.07 7.93
CA ASP A 323 24.59 -18.53 9.09
C ASP A 323 23.64 -17.77 10.02
N ASN A 324 22.58 -17.18 9.47
CA ASN A 324 21.62 -16.34 10.21
C ASN A 324 20.16 -16.63 9.85
N VAL A 325 19.28 -16.26 10.77
CA VAL A 325 17.84 -16.14 10.56
C VAL A 325 17.45 -14.67 10.56
N TYR A 326 16.48 -14.33 9.72
CA TYR A 326 16.04 -12.97 9.48
C TYR A 326 14.58 -12.78 9.84
N ILE A 327 14.26 -11.64 10.47
CA ILE A 327 12.89 -11.16 10.66
C ILE A 327 12.84 -9.72 10.14
N ASP A 328 12.00 -9.49 9.14
CA ASP A 328 11.85 -8.21 8.46
C ASP A 328 10.72 -7.41 9.12
N LEU A 329 11.00 -6.16 9.51
CA LEU A 329 10.09 -5.30 10.27
C LEU A 329 9.92 -3.92 9.59
N LEU A 330 8.72 -3.37 9.72
CA LEU A 330 8.43 -1.95 9.55
C LEU A 330 8.34 -1.30 10.94
N LEU A 331 9.19 -0.33 11.24
CA LEU A 331 9.17 0.44 12.50
C LEU A 331 8.54 1.82 12.28
N LEU A 332 7.75 2.29 13.24
CA LEU A 332 6.92 3.51 13.11
C LEU A 332 7.11 4.52 14.24
N ASP A 333 7.77 4.14 15.35
CA ASP A 333 7.90 4.94 16.57
C ASP A 333 9.36 5.09 17.07
N GLY A 334 10.31 5.12 16.12
CA GLY A 334 11.73 5.35 16.38
C GLY A 334 12.29 4.48 17.52
N ASP A 335 12.90 5.13 18.52
CA ASP A 335 13.49 4.45 19.68
C ASP A 335 12.51 3.54 20.43
N ARG A 336 11.22 3.88 20.48
CA ARG A 336 10.24 3.05 21.19
C ARG A 336 10.00 1.73 20.46
N SER A 337 9.99 1.72 19.14
CA SER A 337 9.91 0.49 18.34
C SER A 337 11.11 -0.40 18.60
N ARG A 338 12.31 0.18 18.66
CA ARG A 338 13.56 -0.54 18.95
C ARG A 338 13.58 -1.10 20.37
N GLN A 339 13.09 -0.35 21.36
CA GLN A 339 12.94 -0.83 22.74
C GLN A 339 11.97 -2.03 22.83
N ILE A 340 10.89 -2.04 22.05
CA ILE A 340 9.97 -3.18 21.99
C ILE A 340 10.68 -4.41 21.40
N VAL A 341 11.42 -4.24 20.29
CA VAL A 341 12.24 -5.30 19.71
C VAL A 341 13.22 -5.85 20.75
N ASP A 342 13.99 -4.99 21.40
CA ASP A 342 14.98 -5.39 22.41
C ASP A 342 14.35 -6.13 23.59
N ALA A 343 13.17 -5.69 24.04
CA ALA A 343 12.42 -6.34 25.11
C ALA A 343 11.97 -7.76 24.70
N VAL A 344 11.47 -7.94 23.47
CA VAL A 344 11.09 -9.25 22.95
C VAL A 344 12.32 -10.15 22.82
N MET A 345 13.40 -9.67 22.20
CA MET A 345 14.64 -10.43 22.06
C MET A 345 15.22 -10.84 23.42
N THR A 346 15.17 -9.95 24.42
CA THR A 346 15.58 -10.24 25.80
C THR A 346 14.70 -11.31 26.45
N ALA A 347 13.38 -11.23 26.29
CA ALA A 347 12.45 -12.24 26.81
C ALA A 347 12.68 -13.63 26.20
N MET A 348 13.13 -13.69 24.94
CA MET A 348 13.52 -14.92 24.25
C MET A 348 14.94 -15.41 24.59
N GLY A 349 15.72 -14.61 25.33
CA GLY A 349 17.11 -14.92 25.71
C GLY A 349 18.14 -14.66 24.60
N TRP A 350 17.80 -13.83 23.61
CA TRP A 350 18.60 -13.59 22.40
C TRP A 350 19.41 -12.28 22.45
N GLN A 351 19.39 -11.53 23.55
CA GLN A 351 19.92 -10.16 23.67
C GLN A 351 21.37 -9.88 23.17
N ALA A 352 22.19 -10.92 22.97
CA ALA A 352 23.58 -10.80 22.52
C ALA A 352 23.85 -11.51 21.18
N GLN A 353 22.79 -11.96 20.51
CA GLN A 353 22.83 -12.85 19.35
C GLN A 353 21.94 -12.34 18.20
N TYR A 354 21.58 -11.06 18.22
CA TYR A 354 20.95 -10.40 17.08
C TYR A 354 21.56 -9.02 16.82
N GLU A 355 21.44 -8.57 15.58
CA GLU A 355 21.77 -7.22 15.12
C GLU A 355 20.51 -6.63 14.45
N ILE A 356 20.27 -5.33 14.65
CA ILE A 356 19.25 -4.59 13.89
C ILE A 356 19.94 -3.94 12.69
N CYS A 357 19.51 -4.26 11.48
CA CYS A 357 20.10 -3.78 10.24
C CYS A 357 19.06 -3.04 9.38
N SER A 358 19.48 -2.05 8.60
CA SER A 358 18.60 -1.31 7.69
C SER A 358 18.52 -1.96 6.30
N PHE A 359 17.35 -1.85 5.67
CA PHE A 359 17.20 -2.19 4.25
C PHE A 359 17.77 -1.12 3.31
N SER A 360 17.99 0.11 3.80
CA SER A 360 18.44 1.26 3.00
C SER A 360 19.73 1.85 3.60
N LYS A 361 20.54 2.52 2.79
CA LYS A 361 21.72 3.27 3.27
C LYS A 361 21.28 4.46 4.15
N GLU A 362 22.09 4.76 5.17
CA GLU A 362 21.89 5.91 6.07
C GLU A 362 22.23 7.27 5.42
#